data_AF-H0Y0C6-F1
#
_entry.id   AF-H0Y0C6-F1
#
_cell.length_a   1.000
_cell.length_b   1.000
_cell.length_c   1.000
_cell.angle_alpha   90.00
_cell.angle_beta   90.00
_cell.angle_gamma   90.00
#
_symmetry.space_group_name_H-M   'P 1'
#
loop_
_entity.id
_entity.type
_entity.pdbx_description
1 polymer ?
#
loop_
_entity_poly.entity_id
_entity_poly.type
_entity_poly.pdbx_seq_one_letter_code
_entity_poly.pdbx_strand_id
1 'polypeptide(L)'
;MYLKTFYRHFNNRPYLSRRNDTWLCFEVKTTSSNSPGSFYSGVFRNQGPRYCPWHTELCFLTWVRPIVSHHHFYQITWYMSWSPCANCAWQVATFLATHENVSLTNYTVRIYYFWRQDYRQGLLRMIEEGTQVYVMSSKEFQHCWENFVDHWGTRWVTCWNRLKKNYEFLVTRLSEILSDPKERISPNTFYNQFNNTPVPRGRKDTWLCFEVKEKNSNSPGSFHRGVFQNQVFSGTSSHARRCPPDHHYEVTWYTSWSPCAHCAWHVVNFLTSNPNVSLTIFAARLYYIYRPEIQQGLRRVFQEGAKVHIMSLKEFKYCWAKLVYNSGMRFMPWYQFNFNFLFPNTTLKGDLH
;
A
#
# COMPACT_ATOMS: atom_id res chain seq x y z
N MET A 1 30.96 9.17 5.18
CA MET A 1 30.87 7.79 5.71
C MET A 1 32.09 7.00 5.26
N TYR A 2 32.56 5.99 6.00
CA TYR A 2 33.73 5.20 5.56
C TYR A 2 33.44 4.30 4.36
N LEU A 3 34.45 4.02 3.51
CA LEU A 3 34.30 3.14 2.34
C LEU A 3 33.67 1.79 2.67
N LYS A 4 34.17 1.12 3.73
CA LYS A 4 33.67 -0.19 4.17
C LYS A 4 32.17 -0.15 4.49
N THR A 5 31.69 0.96 5.06
CA THR A 5 30.27 1.17 5.36
C THR A 5 29.46 1.29 4.09
N PHE A 6 29.91 2.09 3.13
CA PHE A 6 29.21 2.26 1.86
C PHE A 6 29.08 0.93 1.12
N TYR A 7 30.19 0.21 0.90
CA TYR A 7 30.17 -1.09 0.23
C TYR A 7 29.32 -2.14 0.94
N ARG A 8 29.23 -2.07 2.27
CA ARG A 8 28.43 -2.99 3.09
C ARG A 8 26.92 -2.71 2.96
N HIS A 9 26.51 -1.45 3.05
CA HIS A 9 25.10 -1.05 3.19
C HIS A 9 24.45 -0.58 1.89
N PHE A 10 25.22 -0.02 0.95
CA PHE A 10 24.71 0.46 -0.34
C PHE A 10 24.82 -0.60 -1.47
N ASN A 11 24.90 -1.89 -1.14
CA ASN A 11 24.93 -2.96 -2.14
C ASN A 11 23.51 -3.42 -2.57
N ASN A 12 23.16 -3.35 -3.85
CA ASN A 12 21.80 -3.65 -4.31
C ASN A 12 21.41 -5.15 -4.42
N ARG A 13 22.20 -6.08 -3.87
CA ARG A 13 21.77 -7.49 -3.80
C ARG A 13 20.40 -7.58 -3.10
N PRO A 14 19.35 -8.15 -3.74
CA PRO A 14 17.99 -8.09 -3.21
C PRO A 14 17.83 -8.79 -1.87
N TYR A 15 18.57 -9.89 -1.66
CA TYR A 15 18.54 -10.68 -0.45
C TYR A 15 19.89 -10.57 0.26
N LEU A 16 19.91 -9.85 1.38
CA LEU A 16 21.06 -9.74 2.26
C LEU A 16 20.59 -10.01 3.69
N SER A 17 21.07 -11.10 4.29
CA SER A 17 20.84 -11.39 5.70
C SER A 17 21.82 -10.58 6.58
N ARG A 18 21.44 -10.34 7.84
CA ARG A 18 22.29 -9.70 8.88
C ARG A 18 22.72 -8.26 8.54
N ARG A 19 21.86 -7.50 7.87
CA ARG A 19 22.01 -6.06 7.61
C ARG A 19 20.98 -5.29 8.44
N ASN A 20 21.20 -5.23 9.75
CA ASN A 20 20.25 -4.67 10.72
C ASN A 20 20.31 -3.14 10.81
N ASP A 21 21.31 -2.50 10.18
CA ASP A 21 21.46 -1.05 10.19
C ASP A 21 21.04 -0.47 8.84
N THR A 22 20.13 0.49 8.92
CA THR A 22 19.76 1.38 7.82
C THR A 22 20.64 2.63 7.88
N TRP A 23 21.11 3.04 6.70
CA TRP A 23 21.79 4.31 6.45
C TRP A 23 20.95 5.15 5.49
N LEU A 24 20.88 6.44 5.77
CA LEU A 24 20.19 7.47 5.01
C LEU A 24 21.15 8.63 4.76
N CYS A 25 21.55 8.85 3.51
CA CYS A 25 22.16 10.12 3.11
C CYS A 25 21.04 11.08 2.70
N PHE A 26 21.17 12.35 3.03
CA PHE A 26 20.15 13.33 2.68
C PHE A 26 20.74 14.61 2.10
N GLU A 27 19.94 15.28 1.29
CA GLU A 27 20.13 16.65 0.84
C GLU A 27 18.83 17.42 1.06
N VAL A 28 18.93 18.67 1.51
CA VAL A 28 17.81 19.61 1.64
C VAL A 28 18.19 20.88 0.91
N LYS A 29 17.47 21.17 -0.17
CA LYS A 29 17.58 22.42 -0.91
C LYS A 29 16.40 23.30 -0.54
N THR A 30 16.65 24.56 -0.22
CA THR A 30 15.59 25.53 0.04
C THR A 30 15.50 26.54 -1.08
N THR A 31 14.28 26.93 -1.44
CA THR A 31 14.03 27.99 -2.41
C THR A 31 13.17 29.07 -1.77
N SER A 32 13.58 30.33 -1.95
CA SER A 32 12.86 31.54 -1.55
C SER A 32 12.85 32.52 -2.72
N SER A 33 11.80 33.31 -2.84
CA SER A 33 11.75 34.43 -3.79
C SER A 33 12.75 35.54 -3.46
N ASN A 34 13.21 35.63 -2.20
CA ASN A 34 13.87 36.82 -1.68
C ASN A 34 15.29 36.58 -1.11
N SER A 35 15.80 35.34 -1.12
CA SER A 35 17.11 35.00 -0.50
C SER A 35 17.84 33.87 -1.24
N PRO A 36 19.19 33.81 -1.16
CA PRO A 36 19.94 32.64 -1.62
C PRO A 36 19.48 31.39 -0.87
N GLY A 37 19.20 30.31 -1.60
CA GLY A 37 18.78 29.04 -1.02
C GLY A 37 19.84 28.46 -0.08
N SER A 38 19.43 28.03 1.11
CA SER A 38 20.23 27.20 2.01
C SER A 38 20.30 25.74 1.50
N PHE A 39 21.46 25.11 1.69
CA PHE A 39 21.71 23.71 1.37
C PHE A 39 22.22 22.97 2.61
N TYR A 40 21.54 21.89 2.97
CA TYR A 40 21.96 20.99 4.06
C TYR A 40 22.20 19.60 3.49
N SER A 41 23.28 18.95 3.89
CA SER A 41 23.52 17.55 3.56
C SER A 41 24.12 16.80 4.74
N GLY A 42 23.90 15.50 4.79
CA GLY A 42 24.41 14.69 5.89
C GLY A 42 24.03 13.23 5.79
N VAL A 43 24.38 12.48 6.83
CA VAL A 43 24.15 11.04 6.90
C VAL A 43 23.58 10.67 8.26
N PHE A 44 22.43 10.00 8.25
CA PHE A 44 21.87 9.32 9.41
C PHE A 44 22.15 7.82 9.34
N ARG A 45 22.39 7.23 10.50
CA ARG A 45 22.32 5.78 10.73
C ARG A 45 21.32 5.53 11.86
N ASN A 46 20.80 4.30 11.94
CA ASN A 46 19.98 3.89 13.07
C ASN A 46 20.65 4.26 14.41
N GLN A 47 19.90 4.86 15.33
CA GLN A 47 20.40 5.35 16.64
C GLN A 47 19.76 4.58 17.80
N GLY A 48 20.35 4.63 18.99
CA GLY A 48 19.79 4.00 20.20
C GLY A 48 20.21 2.54 20.43
N PRO A 49 19.57 1.84 21.39
CA PRO A 49 19.99 0.52 21.82
C PRO A 49 19.79 -0.53 20.72
N ARG A 50 20.71 -1.50 20.62
CA ARG A 50 20.72 -2.53 19.56
C ARG A 50 19.41 -3.29 19.38
N TYR A 51 18.62 -3.43 20.44
CA TYR A 51 17.38 -4.21 20.43
C TYR A 51 16.13 -3.38 20.07
N CYS A 52 16.22 -2.05 20.09
CA CYS A 52 15.14 -1.15 19.70
C CYS A 52 15.73 0.16 19.15
N PRO A 53 16.41 0.09 17.98
CA PRO A 53 17.01 1.28 17.41
C PRO A 53 15.94 2.21 16.83
N TRP A 54 16.12 3.51 17.04
CA TRP A 54 15.46 4.56 16.26
C TRP A 54 15.90 4.45 14.80
N HIS A 55 14.92 4.30 13.93
CA HIS A 55 15.17 4.22 12.50
C HIS A 55 15.65 5.57 11.94
N THR A 56 16.46 5.52 10.89
CA THR A 56 17.04 6.70 10.23
C THR A 56 16.03 7.75 9.81
N GLU A 57 14.86 7.33 9.35
CA GLU A 57 13.75 8.17 8.89
C GLU A 57 13.27 9.06 10.04
N LEU A 58 13.06 8.48 11.22
CA LEU A 58 12.61 9.21 12.40
C LEU A 58 13.69 10.13 12.95
N CYS A 59 14.96 9.71 12.87
CA CYS A 59 16.09 10.55 13.23
C CYS A 59 16.13 11.81 12.34
N PHE A 60 15.97 11.63 11.03
CA PHE A 60 15.91 12.74 10.08
C PHE A 60 14.69 13.65 10.34
N LEU A 61 13.49 13.07 10.52
CA LEU A 61 12.29 13.86 10.79
C LEU A 61 12.42 14.69 12.07
N THR A 62 13.01 14.13 13.11
CA THR A 62 13.29 14.86 14.36
C THR A 62 14.22 16.05 14.13
N TRP A 63 15.26 15.86 13.30
CA TRP A 63 16.22 16.90 12.95
C TRP A 63 15.64 17.99 12.03
N VAL A 64 14.82 17.62 11.04
CA VAL A 64 14.35 18.56 10.01
C VAL A 64 13.16 19.42 10.47
N ARG A 65 12.31 18.90 11.37
CA ARG A 65 11.12 19.60 11.89
C ARG A 65 11.37 21.04 12.35
N PRO A 66 12.38 21.35 13.18
CA PRO A 66 12.64 22.73 13.58
C PRO A 66 13.19 23.63 12.46
N ILE A 67 13.64 23.05 11.34
CA ILE A 67 14.22 23.77 10.20
C ILE A 67 13.14 24.17 9.18
N VAL A 68 12.07 23.37 9.05
CA VAL A 68 10.99 23.63 8.09
C VAL A 68 10.11 24.77 8.59
N SER A 69 10.04 25.84 7.79
CA SER A 69 9.22 27.03 8.04
C SER A 69 8.20 27.22 6.92
N HIS A 70 7.07 27.88 7.18
CA HIS A 70 6.03 28.11 6.18
C HIS A 70 6.43 29.09 5.05
N HIS A 71 7.58 29.77 5.17
CA HIS A 71 8.00 30.84 4.24
C HIS A 71 8.93 30.37 3.12
N HIS A 72 9.34 29.10 3.13
CA HIS A 72 10.29 28.54 2.18
C HIS A 72 9.74 27.24 1.60
N PHE A 73 10.12 26.93 0.37
CA PHE A 73 9.92 25.60 -0.19
C PHE A 73 11.16 24.75 0.04
N TYR A 74 10.95 23.49 0.42
CA TYR A 74 12.02 22.54 0.73
C TYR A 74 11.96 21.37 -0.25
N GLN A 75 13.08 21.11 -0.92
CA GLN A 75 13.27 19.91 -1.72
C GLN A 75 14.24 18.98 -1.00
N ILE A 76 13.70 17.88 -0.49
CA ILE A 76 14.44 16.88 0.27
C ILE A 76 14.72 15.69 -0.64
N THR A 77 15.97 15.27 -0.71
CA THR A 77 16.38 14.03 -1.39
C THR A 77 16.98 13.06 -0.38
N TRP A 78 16.47 11.84 -0.35
CA TRP A 78 16.98 10.75 0.47
C TRP A 78 17.64 9.68 -0.40
N TYR A 79 18.80 9.19 0.05
CA TYR A 79 19.46 8.01 -0.49
C TYR A 79 19.61 6.96 0.61
N MET A 80 18.74 5.95 0.57
CA MET A 80 18.57 4.99 1.64
C MET A 80 19.09 3.61 1.28
N SER A 81 19.84 3.00 2.19
CA SER A 81 20.27 1.60 2.05
C SER A 81 19.10 0.58 2.00
N TRP A 82 17.97 0.89 2.63
CA TRP A 82 16.74 0.11 2.62
C TRP A 82 15.56 1.07 2.50
N SER A 83 14.48 0.67 1.82
CA SER A 83 13.25 1.45 1.85
C SER A 83 12.68 1.51 3.28
N PRO A 84 11.94 2.57 3.63
CA PRO A 84 11.37 2.69 4.96
C PRO A 84 10.50 1.49 5.37
N CYS A 85 10.46 1.20 6.67
CA CYS A 85 9.49 0.25 7.20
C CYS A 85 8.07 0.84 7.22
N ALA A 86 7.03 0.00 7.36
CA ALA A 86 5.63 0.44 7.35
C ALA A 86 5.34 1.62 8.30
N ASN A 87 5.81 1.53 9.56
CA ASN A 87 5.61 2.60 10.55
C ASN A 87 6.37 3.88 10.19
N CYS A 88 7.62 3.77 9.72
CA CYS A 88 8.40 4.95 9.33
C CYS A 88 7.79 5.62 8.09
N ALA A 89 7.35 4.83 7.10
CA ALA A 89 6.68 5.34 5.92
C ALA A 89 5.40 6.10 6.28
N TRP A 90 4.61 5.58 7.22
CA TRP A 90 3.42 6.27 7.74
C TRP A 90 3.75 7.61 8.41
N GLN A 91 4.79 7.64 9.26
CA GLN A 91 5.24 8.86 9.93
C GLN A 91 5.75 9.90 8.93
N VAL A 92 6.46 9.47 7.89
CA VAL A 92 6.92 10.34 6.80
C VAL A 92 5.74 10.91 6.01
N ALA A 93 4.77 10.07 5.65
CA ALA A 93 3.56 10.53 4.97
C ALA A 93 2.78 11.54 5.83
N THR A 94 2.63 11.29 7.13
CA THR A 94 1.97 12.22 8.06
C THR A 94 2.71 13.56 8.14
N PHE A 95 4.05 13.53 8.14
CA PHE A 95 4.86 14.74 8.08
C PHE A 95 4.62 15.53 6.78
N LEU A 96 4.61 14.87 5.62
CA LEU A 96 4.36 15.53 4.34
C LEU A 96 2.94 16.11 4.25
N ALA A 97 1.94 15.38 4.73
CA ALA A 97 0.55 15.83 4.78
C ALA A 97 0.34 17.10 5.61
N THR A 98 1.25 17.40 6.55
CA THR A 98 1.20 18.60 7.41
C THR A 98 2.12 19.72 6.93
N HIS A 99 2.95 19.47 5.91
CA HIS A 99 3.95 20.42 5.40
C HIS A 99 3.90 20.47 3.87
N GLU A 100 2.88 21.15 3.32
CA GLU A 100 2.65 21.27 1.86
C GLU A 100 3.81 21.93 1.10
N ASN A 101 4.67 22.67 1.81
CA ASN A 101 5.86 23.32 1.27
C ASN A 101 7.09 22.41 1.17
N VAL A 102 6.94 21.11 1.50
CA VAL A 102 8.04 20.12 1.48
C VAL A 102 7.78 19.08 0.39
N SER A 103 8.76 18.89 -0.48
CA SER A 103 8.80 17.79 -1.44
C SER A 103 9.87 16.77 -1.06
N LEU A 104 9.57 15.48 -1.22
CA LEU A 104 10.49 14.39 -0.90
C LEU A 104 10.72 13.50 -2.12
N THR A 105 11.99 13.27 -2.44
CA THR A 105 12.44 12.24 -3.36
C THR A 105 13.24 11.19 -2.59
N ASN A 106 12.78 9.94 -2.60
CA ASN A 106 13.41 8.82 -1.92
C ASN A 106 14.00 7.82 -2.92
N TYR A 107 15.33 7.78 -2.99
CA TYR A 107 16.08 6.73 -3.68
C TYR A 107 16.45 5.63 -2.69
N THR A 108 16.00 4.41 -2.95
CA THR A 108 16.37 3.23 -2.15
C THR A 108 17.29 2.28 -2.90
N VAL A 109 18.29 1.75 -2.20
CA VAL A 109 19.16 0.68 -2.70
C VAL A 109 18.42 -0.66 -2.76
N ARG A 110 17.53 -0.92 -1.80
CA ARG A 110 16.79 -2.20 -1.66
C ARG A 110 15.41 -1.95 -1.08
N ILE A 111 14.41 -2.65 -1.60
CA ILE A 111 13.04 -2.57 -1.07
C ILE A 111 12.91 -3.55 0.09
N TYR A 112 12.69 -3.03 1.29
CA TYR A 112 12.62 -3.81 2.51
C TYR A 112 11.27 -4.53 2.61
N TYR A 113 11.32 -5.86 2.77
CA TYR A 113 10.15 -6.72 2.84
C TYR A 113 9.06 -6.43 1.78
N PHE A 114 9.47 -6.26 0.51
CA PHE A 114 8.55 -5.96 -0.61
C PHE A 114 7.41 -6.98 -0.80
N TRP A 115 7.52 -8.19 -0.23
CA TRP A 115 6.48 -9.22 -0.25
C TRP A 115 5.41 -9.05 0.84
N ARG A 116 5.64 -8.19 1.85
CA ARG A 116 4.72 -7.91 2.94
C ARG A 116 3.81 -6.74 2.60
N GLN A 117 2.50 -6.91 2.69
CA GLN A 117 1.54 -5.89 2.26
C GLN A 117 1.61 -4.60 3.11
N ASP A 118 1.86 -4.68 4.42
CA ASP A 118 2.00 -3.50 5.30
C ASP A 118 3.16 -2.59 4.86
N TYR A 119 4.28 -3.16 4.41
CA TYR A 119 5.40 -2.40 3.86
C TYR A 119 5.06 -1.76 2.51
N ARG A 120 4.34 -2.49 1.65
CA ARG A 120 3.86 -1.97 0.36
C ARG A 120 2.91 -0.78 0.58
N GLN A 121 1.96 -0.91 1.51
CA GLN A 121 1.01 0.15 1.84
C GLN A 121 1.68 1.37 2.48
N GLY A 122 2.67 1.16 3.34
CA GLY A 122 3.47 2.26 3.88
C GLY A 122 4.13 3.08 2.75
N LEU A 123 4.77 2.41 1.79
CA LEU A 123 5.39 3.08 0.64
C LEU A 123 4.36 3.78 -0.25
N LEU A 124 3.22 3.14 -0.54
CA LEU A 124 2.14 3.75 -1.32
C LEU A 124 1.61 5.00 -0.64
N ARG A 125 1.45 4.97 0.69
CA ARG A 125 0.98 6.12 1.45
C ARG A 125 1.95 7.31 1.35
N MET A 126 3.26 7.08 1.36
CA MET A 126 4.23 8.16 1.11
C MET A 126 4.04 8.79 -0.28
N ILE A 127 3.74 7.96 -1.29
CA ILE A 127 3.56 8.40 -2.67
C ILE A 127 2.24 9.15 -2.86
N GLU A 128 1.18 8.73 -2.16
CA GLU A 128 -0.09 9.46 -2.09
C GLU A 128 0.10 10.89 -1.56
N GLU A 129 1.02 11.08 -0.60
CA GLU A 129 1.42 12.40 -0.07
C GLU A 129 2.51 13.10 -0.91
N GLY A 130 2.70 12.67 -2.17
CA GLY A 130 3.58 13.34 -3.14
C GLY A 130 5.05 12.90 -3.12
N THR A 131 5.43 11.88 -2.33
CA THR A 131 6.81 11.37 -2.36
C THR A 131 7.10 10.67 -3.68
N GLN A 132 8.22 11.00 -4.30
CA GLN A 132 8.74 10.24 -5.43
C GLN A 132 9.66 9.13 -4.92
N VAL A 133 9.37 7.87 -5.25
CA VAL A 133 10.17 6.71 -4.79
C VAL A 133 10.85 6.04 -5.99
N TYR A 134 12.17 5.84 -5.90
CA TYR A 134 12.99 5.25 -6.95
C TYR A 134 13.96 4.21 -6.40
N VAL A 135 14.39 3.29 -7.25
CA VAL A 135 15.54 2.41 -6.96
C VAL A 135 16.81 3.12 -7.43
N MET A 136 17.88 3.11 -6.62
CA MET A 136 19.16 3.71 -6.99
C MET A 136 19.77 3.04 -8.22
N SER A 137 20.03 3.82 -9.26
CA SER A 137 20.81 3.41 -10.42
C SER A 137 22.30 3.66 -10.21
N SER A 138 23.13 3.37 -11.22
CA SER A 138 24.56 3.67 -11.17
C SER A 138 24.85 5.17 -10.95
N LYS A 139 23.96 6.06 -11.41
CA LYS A 139 24.12 7.51 -11.22
C LYS A 139 23.99 7.89 -9.76
N GLU A 140 22.96 7.40 -9.07
CA GLU A 140 22.75 7.70 -7.66
C GLU A 140 23.81 7.04 -6.78
N PHE A 141 24.34 5.87 -7.15
CA PHE A 141 25.50 5.28 -6.45
C PHE A 141 26.75 6.13 -6.57
N GLN A 142 27.05 6.63 -7.77
CA GLN A 142 28.18 7.53 -8.00
C GLN A 142 28.00 8.83 -7.23
N HIS A 143 26.81 9.43 -7.29
CA HIS A 143 26.49 10.64 -6.52
C HIS A 143 26.70 10.41 -5.02
N CYS A 144 26.24 9.27 -4.49
CA CYS A 144 26.42 8.96 -3.08
C CYS A 144 27.89 8.77 -2.70
N TRP A 145 28.66 8.16 -3.58
CA TRP A 145 30.10 7.97 -3.42
C TRP A 145 30.81 9.31 -3.31
N GLU A 146 30.57 10.22 -4.25
CA GLU A 146 31.27 11.50 -4.36
C GLU A 146 30.91 12.47 -3.21
N ASN A 147 29.67 12.44 -2.72
CA ASN A 147 29.19 13.44 -1.78
C ASN A 147 29.12 12.96 -0.31
N PHE A 148 28.99 11.65 -0.07
CA PHE A 148 28.77 11.13 1.28
C PHE A 148 29.79 10.10 1.75
N VAL A 149 30.72 9.65 0.90
CA VAL A 149 31.77 8.70 1.26
C VAL A 149 33.09 9.44 1.40
N ASP A 150 33.82 9.17 2.47
CA ASP A 150 35.23 9.55 2.53
C ASP A 150 35.99 8.56 1.65
N HIS A 151 36.22 8.94 0.39
CA HIS A 151 36.80 8.08 -0.65
C HIS A 151 38.26 8.42 -0.97
N TRP A 152 38.90 9.31 -0.21
CA TRP A 152 40.31 9.73 -0.39
C TRP A 152 40.69 10.04 -1.84
N GLY A 153 39.81 10.72 -2.59
CA GLY A 153 40.05 11.09 -3.99
C GLY A 153 39.90 9.96 -5.01
N THR A 154 39.54 8.74 -4.58
CA THR A 154 39.30 7.62 -5.50
C THR A 154 38.01 7.79 -6.29
N ARG A 155 38.02 7.41 -7.57
CA ARG A 155 36.83 7.45 -8.43
C ARG A 155 35.87 6.31 -8.07
N TRP A 156 34.59 6.54 -8.29
CA TRP A 156 33.60 5.47 -8.21
C TRP A 156 33.89 4.40 -9.27
N VAL A 157 34.07 3.16 -8.82
CA VAL A 157 34.22 1.99 -9.68
C VAL A 157 33.17 0.96 -9.28
N THR A 158 32.34 0.56 -10.24
CA THR A 158 31.31 -0.45 -10.01
C THR A 158 31.93 -1.81 -9.73
N CYS A 159 31.99 -2.22 -8.47
CA CYS A 159 32.60 -3.50 -8.07
C CYS A 159 31.57 -4.59 -7.71
N TRP A 160 30.27 -4.31 -7.81
CA TRP A 160 29.23 -5.27 -7.46
C TRP A 160 28.78 -6.10 -8.65
N ASN A 161 29.05 -7.40 -8.57
CA ASN A 161 28.53 -8.38 -9.51
C ASN A 161 27.01 -8.26 -9.65
N ARG A 162 26.52 -8.23 -10.90
CA ARG A 162 25.09 -8.19 -11.26
C ARG A 162 24.34 -6.92 -10.83
N LEU A 163 25.02 -5.79 -10.63
CA LEU A 163 24.39 -4.50 -10.30
C LEU A 163 23.18 -4.20 -11.20
N LYS A 164 23.34 -4.29 -12.52
CA LYS A 164 22.26 -4.03 -13.51
C LYS A 164 21.09 -5.00 -13.36
N LYS A 165 21.35 -6.30 -13.27
CA LYS A 165 20.30 -7.33 -13.09
C LYS A 165 19.53 -7.15 -11.78
N ASN A 166 20.23 -6.80 -10.70
CA ASN A 166 19.60 -6.52 -9.40
C ASN A 166 18.74 -5.25 -9.47
N TYR A 167 19.22 -4.22 -10.15
CA TYR A 167 18.47 -2.98 -10.38
C TYR A 167 17.17 -3.28 -11.15
N GLU A 168 17.23 -4.00 -12.27
CA GLU A 168 16.06 -4.38 -13.06
C GLU A 168 15.05 -5.18 -12.24
N PHE A 169 15.51 -6.13 -11.42
CA PHE A 169 14.66 -6.88 -10.50
C PHE A 169 13.96 -5.96 -9.49
N LEU A 170 14.71 -5.06 -8.83
CA LEU A 170 14.16 -4.17 -7.80
C LEU A 170 13.19 -3.14 -8.41
N VAL A 171 13.50 -2.60 -9.59
CA VAL A 171 12.58 -1.71 -10.33
C VAL A 171 11.29 -2.45 -10.66
N THR A 172 11.38 -3.70 -11.11
CA THR A 172 10.18 -4.53 -11.39
C THR A 172 9.34 -4.71 -10.13
N ARG A 173 9.96 -5.01 -8.98
CA ARG A 173 9.27 -5.12 -7.69
C ARG A 173 8.67 -3.80 -7.22
N LEU A 174 9.34 -2.68 -7.44
CA LEU A 174 8.78 -1.36 -7.13
C LEU A 174 7.56 -1.10 -8.01
N SER A 175 7.64 -1.31 -9.33
CA SER A 175 6.50 -1.14 -10.24
C SER A 175 5.30 -2.01 -9.88
N GLU A 176 5.53 -3.24 -9.42
CA GLU A 176 4.47 -4.10 -8.87
C GLU A 176 3.81 -3.51 -7.61
N ILE A 177 4.57 -2.85 -6.73
CA ILE A 177 4.03 -2.14 -5.56
C ILE A 177 3.20 -0.94 -6.01
N LEU A 178 3.73 -0.12 -6.93
CA LEU A 178 3.06 1.08 -7.43
C LEU A 178 1.77 0.78 -8.19
N SER A 179 1.63 -0.44 -8.68
CA SER A 179 0.44 -0.93 -9.38
C SER A 179 -0.63 -1.48 -8.43
N ASP A 180 -0.56 -1.19 -7.13
CA ASP A 180 -1.56 -1.57 -6.13
C ASP A 180 -2.48 -0.36 -5.80
N PRO A 181 -3.82 -0.51 -5.76
CA PRO A 181 -4.58 -1.73 -6.00
C PRO A 181 -4.39 -2.26 -7.42
N LYS A 182 -4.26 -3.59 -7.55
CA LYS A 182 -4.15 -4.24 -8.86
C LYS A 182 -5.37 -3.90 -9.70
N GLU A 183 -5.18 -3.59 -10.98
CA GLU A 183 -6.31 -3.31 -11.87
C GLU A 183 -7.24 -4.53 -11.99
N ARG A 184 -6.65 -5.74 -12.07
CA ARG A 184 -7.36 -7.01 -12.21
C ARG A 184 -6.65 -8.16 -11.51
N ILE A 185 -7.40 -9.21 -11.20
CA ILE A 185 -6.92 -10.46 -10.61
C ILE A 185 -6.61 -11.50 -11.70
N SER A 186 -5.68 -12.42 -11.43
CA SER A 186 -5.42 -13.54 -12.35
C SER A 186 -6.58 -14.54 -12.37
N PRO A 187 -6.87 -15.22 -13.50
CA PRO A 187 -7.89 -16.26 -13.59
C PRO A 187 -7.75 -17.35 -12.52
N ASN A 188 -6.53 -17.87 -12.33
CA ASN A 188 -6.25 -18.93 -11.37
C ASN A 188 -6.51 -18.46 -9.93
N THR A 189 -6.08 -17.24 -9.59
CA THR A 189 -6.35 -16.67 -8.28
C THR A 189 -7.85 -16.46 -8.08
N PHE A 190 -8.59 -15.96 -9.08
CA PHE A 190 -10.04 -15.80 -9.00
C PHE A 190 -10.76 -17.12 -8.73
N TYR A 191 -10.51 -18.16 -9.54
CA TYR A 191 -11.11 -19.48 -9.35
C TYR A 191 -10.76 -20.09 -7.99
N ASN A 192 -9.53 -19.93 -7.53
CA ASN A 192 -9.13 -20.48 -6.24
C ASN A 192 -9.76 -19.73 -5.07
N GLN A 193 -9.82 -18.40 -5.14
CA GLN A 193 -10.18 -17.56 -4.01
C GLN A 193 -11.66 -17.23 -3.94
N PHE A 194 -12.35 -17.05 -5.06
CA PHE A 194 -13.78 -16.69 -5.09
C PHE A 194 -14.73 -17.89 -5.15
N ASN A 195 -14.20 -19.11 -5.29
CA ASN A 195 -15.02 -20.32 -5.34
C ASN A 195 -15.79 -20.58 -4.02
N ASN A 196 -17.12 -20.58 -4.08
CA ASN A 196 -17.97 -20.68 -2.89
C ASN A 196 -18.17 -22.11 -2.34
N THR A 197 -17.33 -23.09 -2.72
CA THR A 197 -17.41 -24.46 -2.18
C THR A 197 -17.20 -24.53 -0.65
N PRO A 198 -17.95 -25.38 0.08
CA PRO A 198 -17.94 -25.45 1.55
C PRO A 198 -16.63 -25.92 2.20
N VAL A 199 -15.75 -26.59 1.43
CA VAL A 199 -14.48 -27.13 1.94
C VAL A 199 -13.29 -26.35 1.37
N PRO A 200 -12.96 -25.16 1.93
CA PRO A 200 -11.83 -24.37 1.48
C PRO A 200 -10.53 -24.89 2.11
N ARG A 201 -10.03 -26.06 1.69
CA ARG A 201 -8.67 -26.47 2.10
C ARG A 201 -7.68 -25.43 1.54
N GLY A 202 -6.99 -24.71 2.42
CA GLY A 202 -5.87 -23.82 2.07
C GLY A 202 -6.19 -22.35 1.75
N ARG A 203 -7.43 -21.86 1.91
CA ARG A 203 -7.78 -20.44 1.64
C ARG A 203 -7.60 -19.57 2.89
N LYS A 204 -6.39 -19.11 3.15
CA LYS A 204 -6.08 -18.20 4.28
C LYS A 204 -6.25 -16.72 3.92
N ASP A 205 -6.35 -16.40 2.64
CA ASP A 205 -6.46 -15.03 2.14
C ASP A 205 -7.90 -14.68 1.76
N THR A 206 -8.25 -13.41 1.96
CA THR A 206 -9.45 -12.73 1.50
C THR A 206 -9.06 -11.79 0.37
N TRP A 207 -9.78 -11.86 -0.73
CA TRP A 207 -9.61 -10.96 -1.87
C TRP A 207 -10.81 -10.04 -1.95
N LEU A 208 -10.59 -8.77 -2.25
CA LEU A 208 -11.63 -7.75 -2.38
C LEU A 208 -11.43 -7.03 -3.70
N CYS A 209 -12.34 -7.24 -4.64
CA CYS A 209 -12.45 -6.37 -5.80
C CYS A 209 -13.43 -5.26 -5.47
N PHE A 210 -13.18 -4.04 -5.93
CA PHE A 210 -14.07 -2.92 -5.67
C PHE A 210 -14.32 -2.09 -6.92
N GLU A 211 -15.44 -1.37 -6.91
CA GLU A 211 -15.80 -0.36 -7.88
C GLU A 211 -16.34 0.87 -7.15
N VAL A 212 -15.98 2.05 -7.61
CA VAL A 212 -16.45 3.35 -7.11
C VAL A 212 -17.01 4.12 -8.29
N LYS A 213 -18.27 4.56 -8.16
CA LYS A 213 -18.97 5.42 -9.10
C LYS A 213 -19.34 6.72 -8.41
N GLU A 214 -19.05 7.85 -9.04
CA GLU A 214 -19.52 9.15 -8.59
C GLU A 214 -20.84 9.52 -9.28
N LYS A 215 -21.81 10.04 -8.53
CA LYS A 215 -23.15 10.34 -9.07
C LYS A 215 -23.30 11.72 -9.70
N ASN A 216 -22.43 12.68 -9.35
CA ASN A 216 -22.63 14.10 -9.70
C ASN A 216 -21.69 14.65 -10.79
N SER A 217 -20.88 13.82 -11.42
CA SER A 217 -20.11 14.29 -12.56
C SER A 217 -21.01 14.36 -13.81
N ASN A 218 -21.31 15.57 -14.28
CA ASN A 218 -21.80 15.82 -15.65
C ASN A 218 -20.80 15.34 -16.74
N SER A 219 -19.69 14.73 -16.32
CA SER A 219 -18.71 14.03 -17.14
C SER A 219 -18.97 12.51 -17.04
N PRO A 220 -19.13 11.79 -18.16
CA PRO A 220 -19.15 10.34 -18.16
C PRO A 220 -17.73 9.83 -17.88
N GLY A 221 -17.33 9.57 -16.63
CA GLY A 221 -15.96 9.05 -16.46
C GLY A 221 -15.32 8.79 -15.10
N SER A 222 -15.80 9.25 -13.94
CA SER A 222 -15.11 8.95 -12.66
C SER A 222 -15.49 7.57 -12.13
N PHE A 223 -15.04 6.55 -12.86
CA PHE A 223 -15.17 5.14 -12.49
C PHE A 223 -13.81 4.61 -12.05
N HIS A 224 -13.70 4.18 -10.80
CA HIS A 224 -12.48 3.56 -10.28
C HIS A 224 -12.74 2.11 -9.90
N ARG A 225 -11.87 1.20 -10.33
CA ARG A 225 -11.91 -0.21 -9.93
C ARG A 225 -10.54 -0.70 -9.52
N GLY A 226 -10.50 -1.73 -8.69
CA GLY A 226 -9.26 -2.37 -8.32
C GLY A 226 -9.48 -3.63 -7.51
N VAL A 227 -8.37 -4.30 -7.19
CA VAL A 227 -8.34 -5.54 -6.44
C VAL A 227 -7.31 -5.45 -5.32
N PHE A 228 -7.75 -5.73 -4.10
CA PHE A 228 -6.95 -5.92 -2.92
C PHE A 228 -6.87 -7.40 -2.54
N GLN A 229 -5.74 -7.80 -1.98
CA GLN A 229 -5.58 -9.04 -1.24
C GLN A 229 -5.34 -8.67 0.23
N ASN A 230 -6.09 -9.26 1.15
CA ASN A 230 -5.85 -9.07 2.58
C ASN A 230 -4.50 -9.67 2.99
N GLN A 231 -3.89 -9.12 4.04
CA GLN A 231 -2.91 -9.82 4.88
C GLN A 231 -3.12 -9.36 6.33
N VAL A 232 -2.67 -10.19 7.27
CA VAL A 232 -2.86 -10.04 8.73
C VAL A 232 -2.57 -8.61 9.17
N PHE A 233 -3.56 -8.03 9.84
CA PHE A 233 -3.59 -6.66 10.35
C PHE A 233 -2.38 -6.36 11.24
N SER A 234 -1.59 -5.35 10.88
CA SER A 234 -0.72 -4.64 11.83
C SER A 234 -0.85 -3.14 11.60
N GLY A 235 -1.86 -2.54 12.23
CA GLY A 235 -2.01 -1.08 12.31
C GLY A 235 -2.99 -0.50 11.29
N THR A 236 -3.76 0.46 11.77
CA THR A 236 -4.77 1.27 11.10
C THR A 236 -4.34 1.74 9.71
N SER A 237 -4.94 1.17 8.66
CA SER A 237 -4.79 1.67 7.31
C SER A 237 -6.16 2.05 6.73
N SER A 238 -6.57 3.27 7.04
CA SER A 238 -7.71 3.92 6.40
C SER A 238 -7.30 4.36 4.98
N HIS A 239 -7.36 3.44 4.02
CA HIS A 239 -7.17 3.72 2.59
C HIS A 239 -8.44 4.20 1.90
N ALA A 240 -9.33 4.86 2.63
CA ALA A 240 -10.34 5.66 1.95
C ALA A 240 -9.60 6.86 1.35
N ARG A 241 -9.47 6.89 0.02
CA ARG A 241 -9.27 8.16 -0.69
C ARG A 241 -10.28 9.15 -0.10
N ARG A 242 -9.83 10.34 0.30
CA ARG A 242 -10.73 11.41 0.74
C ARG A 242 -11.82 11.53 -0.31
N CYS A 243 -13.05 11.18 0.05
CA CYS A 243 -14.23 11.41 -0.75
C CYS A 243 -14.66 12.85 -0.45
N PRO A 244 -14.52 13.81 -1.38
CA PRO A 244 -15.06 15.15 -1.20
C PRO A 244 -16.51 15.09 -0.70
N PRO A 245 -16.87 15.86 0.34
CA PRO A 245 -18.21 15.80 0.93
C PRO A 245 -19.31 16.21 -0.06
N ASP A 246 -18.98 16.99 -1.09
CA ASP A 246 -19.94 17.54 -2.06
C ASP A 246 -20.41 16.55 -3.13
N HIS A 247 -19.87 15.32 -3.13
CA HIS A 247 -20.17 14.30 -4.13
C HIS A 247 -20.70 13.04 -3.48
N HIS A 248 -21.70 12.42 -4.12
CA HIS A 248 -22.20 11.11 -3.73
C HIS A 248 -21.45 9.99 -4.44
N TYR A 249 -20.99 9.01 -3.66
CA TYR A 249 -20.26 7.85 -4.16
C TYR A 249 -21.06 6.56 -3.97
N GLU A 250 -21.12 5.74 -5.01
CA GLU A 250 -21.63 4.37 -4.94
C GLU A 250 -20.44 3.42 -5.01
N VAL A 251 -20.19 2.73 -3.90
CA VAL A 251 -19.08 1.80 -3.75
C VAL A 251 -19.64 0.38 -3.75
N THR A 252 -19.12 -0.48 -4.62
CA THR A 252 -19.47 -1.90 -4.66
C THR A 252 -18.25 -2.74 -4.36
N TRP A 253 -18.35 -3.65 -3.39
CA TRP A 253 -17.32 -4.62 -3.02
C TRP A 253 -17.74 -6.02 -3.48
N TYR A 254 -16.83 -6.74 -4.10
CA TYR A 254 -16.91 -8.16 -4.38
C TYR A 254 -15.82 -8.86 -3.61
N THR A 255 -16.18 -9.54 -2.53
CA THR A 255 -15.21 -10.13 -1.61
C THR A 255 -15.30 -11.65 -1.57
N SER A 256 -14.15 -12.31 -1.44
CA SER A 256 -14.10 -13.76 -1.33
C SER A 256 -14.65 -14.29 0.00
N TRP A 257 -14.61 -13.48 1.06
CA TRP A 257 -15.16 -13.77 2.39
C TRP A 257 -15.87 -12.54 2.93
N SER A 258 -17.02 -12.71 3.58
CA SER A 258 -17.68 -11.60 4.27
C SER A 258 -16.74 -10.96 5.31
N PRO A 259 -16.89 -9.66 5.61
CA PRO A 259 -16.10 -8.99 6.63
C PRO A 259 -16.14 -9.74 7.98
N CYS A 260 -15.01 -9.81 8.67
CA CYS A 260 -14.99 -10.23 10.07
C CYS A 260 -15.52 -9.11 10.98
N ALA A 261 -15.75 -9.39 12.28
CA ALA A 261 -16.28 -8.40 13.22
C ALA A 261 -15.43 -7.11 13.30
N HIS A 262 -14.09 -7.24 13.27
CA HIS A 262 -13.20 -6.08 13.29
C HIS A 262 -13.29 -5.25 12.00
N CYS A 263 -13.28 -5.90 10.83
CA CYS A 263 -13.46 -5.20 9.56
C CYS A 263 -14.83 -4.55 9.47
N ALA A 264 -15.88 -5.21 9.94
CA ALA A 264 -17.24 -4.67 9.99
C ALA A 264 -17.30 -3.39 10.84
N TRP A 265 -16.61 -3.36 11.98
CA TRP A 265 -16.49 -2.15 12.81
C TRP A 265 -15.82 -0.98 12.07
N HIS A 266 -14.71 -1.23 11.34
CA HIS A 266 -14.08 -0.19 10.53
C HIS A 266 -14.98 0.30 9.39
N VAL A 267 -15.74 -0.60 8.77
CA VAL A 267 -16.71 -0.24 7.73
C VAL A 267 -17.82 0.64 8.32
N VAL A 268 -18.36 0.28 9.48
CA VAL A 268 -19.36 1.10 10.21
C VAL A 268 -18.81 2.50 10.45
N ASN A 269 -17.65 2.61 11.10
CA ASN A 269 -17.04 3.93 11.38
C ASN A 269 -16.82 4.76 10.11
N PHE A 270 -16.39 4.10 9.02
CA PHE A 270 -16.21 4.76 7.73
C PHE A 270 -17.52 5.31 7.19
N LEU A 271 -18.60 4.51 7.19
CA LEU A 271 -19.91 4.94 6.70
C LEU A 271 -20.51 6.05 7.57
N THR A 272 -20.41 5.93 8.89
CA THR A 272 -20.85 6.97 9.83
C THR A 272 -20.12 8.30 9.59
N SER A 273 -18.83 8.24 9.25
CA SER A 273 -18.02 9.45 8.98
C SER A 273 -18.21 9.99 7.55
N ASN A 274 -18.82 9.23 6.64
CA ASN A 274 -18.96 9.57 5.22
C ASN A 274 -20.39 9.29 4.72
N PRO A 275 -21.39 10.10 5.14
CA PRO A 275 -22.79 9.89 4.78
C PRO A 275 -23.07 10.02 3.28
N ASN A 276 -22.14 10.60 2.53
CA ASN A 276 -22.20 10.71 1.08
C ASN A 276 -21.85 9.40 0.34
N VAL A 277 -21.46 8.33 1.04
CA VAL A 277 -21.06 7.04 0.46
C VAL A 277 -22.13 5.98 0.66
N SER A 278 -22.62 5.40 -0.43
CA SER A 278 -23.47 4.21 -0.42
C SER A 278 -22.62 2.95 -0.69
N LEU A 279 -22.62 2.00 0.24
CA LEU A 279 -21.84 0.76 0.12
C LEU A 279 -22.73 -0.46 -0.17
N THR A 280 -22.35 -1.24 -1.17
CA THR A 280 -22.91 -2.58 -1.45
C THR A 280 -21.79 -3.62 -1.38
N ILE A 281 -21.98 -4.67 -0.58
CA ILE A 281 -21.04 -5.78 -0.40
C ILE A 281 -21.66 -7.05 -0.95
N PHE A 282 -20.99 -7.66 -1.92
CA PHE A 282 -21.26 -9.01 -2.39
C PHE A 282 -20.16 -9.95 -1.89
N ALA A 283 -20.51 -10.87 -0.99
CA ALA A 283 -19.59 -11.88 -0.47
C ALA A 283 -19.77 -13.22 -1.18
N ALA A 284 -18.67 -13.84 -1.62
CA ALA A 284 -18.71 -15.20 -2.17
C ALA A 284 -19.04 -16.24 -1.10
N ARG A 285 -18.57 -16.02 0.13
CA ARG A 285 -18.74 -16.91 1.29
C ARG A 285 -18.91 -16.10 2.57
N LEU A 286 -19.56 -16.69 3.57
CA LEU A 286 -19.67 -16.10 4.90
C LEU A 286 -18.53 -16.57 5.81
N TYR A 287 -17.82 -15.63 6.42
CA TYR A 287 -16.70 -15.88 7.31
C TYR A 287 -17.17 -16.22 8.73
N TYR A 288 -17.13 -17.49 9.13
CA TYR A 288 -17.49 -17.94 10.48
C TYR A 288 -18.84 -17.38 11.00
N ILE A 289 -19.87 -17.41 10.16
CA ILE A 289 -21.17 -16.80 10.46
C ILE A 289 -21.87 -17.37 11.70
N TYR A 290 -21.55 -18.60 12.09
CA TYR A 290 -22.05 -19.20 13.34
C TYR A 290 -21.56 -18.48 14.61
N ARG A 291 -20.58 -17.57 14.50
CA ARG A 291 -20.08 -16.78 15.63
C ARG A 291 -20.93 -15.52 15.83
N PRO A 292 -21.49 -15.28 17.04
CA PRO A 292 -22.34 -14.13 17.31
C PRO A 292 -21.69 -12.77 17.00
N GLU A 293 -20.39 -12.63 17.21
CA GLU A 293 -19.67 -11.37 16.99
C GLU A 293 -19.62 -11.00 15.50
N ILE A 294 -19.52 -12.01 14.62
CA ILE A 294 -19.54 -11.80 13.17
C ILE A 294 -20.94 -11.38 12.73
N GLN A 295 -21.98 -12.08 13.20
CA GLN A 295 -23.36 -11.74 12.88
C GLN A 295 -23.70 -10.32 13.34
N GLN A 296 -23.29 -9.95 14.55
CA GLN A 296 -23.47 -8.60 15.07
C GLN A 296 -22.74 -7.57 14.22
N GLY A 297 -21.50 -7.86 13.80
CA GLY A 297 -20.75 -6.98 12.90
C GLY A 297 -21.48 -6.74 11.57
N LEU A 298 -21.96 -7.80 10.92
CA LEU A 298 -22.71 -7.69 9.66
C LEU A 298 -24.05 -6.97 9.82
N ARG A 299 -24.77 -7.22 10.92
CA ARG A 299 -26.00 -6.49 11.25
C ARG A 299 -25.75 -4.99 11.42
N ARG A 300 -24.67 -4.60 12.11
CA ARG A 300 -24.32 -3.18 12.26
C ARG A 300 -23.99 -2.53 10.92
N VAL A 301 -23.21 -3.21 10.07
CA VAL A 301 -22.93 -2.73 8.70
C VAL A 301 -24.23 -2.50 7.92
N PHE A 302 -25.20 -3.41 8.05
CA PHE A 302 -26.52 -3.27 7.43
C PHE A 302 -27.35 -2.12 8.03
N GLN A 303 -27.31 -1.94 9.35
CA GLN A 303 -28.00 -0.86 10.05
C GLN A 303 -27.48 0.53 9.67
N GLU A 304 -26.19 0.66 9.34
CA GLU A 304 -25.60 1.88 8.77
C GLU A 304 -25.95 2.11 7.28
N GLY A 305 -26.90 1.35 6.73
CA GLY A 305 -27.42 1.54 5.37
C GLY A 305 -26.63 0.82 4.27
N ALA A 306 -25.61 0.03 4.61
CA ALA A 306 -24.92 -0.79 3.60
C ALA A 306 -25.75 -2.01 3.20
N LYS A 307 -25.71 -2.36 1.91
CA LYS A 307 -26.36 -3.57 1.39
C LYS A 307 -25.39 -4.73 1.43
N VAL A 308 -25.76 -5.85 2.07
CA VAL A 308 -24.91 -7.05 2.15
C VAL A 308 -25.63 -8.22 1.47
N HIS A 309 -24.95 -8.85 0.51
CA HIS A 309 -25.50 -9.91 -0.34
C HIS A 309 -24.50 -11.05 -0.53
N ILE A 310 -25.01 -12.24 -0.86
CA ILE A 310 -24.18 -13.32 -1.40
C ILE A 310 -24.05 -13.16 -2.91
N MET A 311 -22.83 -13.36 -3.44
CA MET A 311 -22.58 -13.31 -4.89
C MET A 311 -23.38 -14.38 -5.62
N SER A 312 -24.26 -13.96 -6.54
CA SER A 312 -24.92 -14.86 -7.47
C SER A 312 -24.07 -15.11 -8.72
N LEU A 313 -24.55 -15.95 -9.63
CA LEU A 313 -23.89 -16.18 -10.92
C LEU A 313 -23.68 -14.86 -11.70
N LYS A 314 -24.58 -13.88 -11.53
CA LYS A 314 -24.48 -12.56 -12.17
C LYS A 314 -23.22 -11.83 -11.70
N GLU A 315 -22.99 -11.78 -10.39
CA GLU A 315 -21.83 -11.08 -9.83
C GLU A 315 -20.52 -11.81 -10.16
N PHE A 316 -20.49 -13.15 -10.19
CA PHE A 316 -19.28 -13.86 -10.63
C PHE A 316 -18.96 -13.62 -12.11
N LYS A 317 -19.96 -13.66 -13.00
CA LYS A 317 -19.78 -13.31 -14.42
C LYS A 317 -19.29 -11.88 -14.58
N TYR A 318 -19.85 -10.96 -13.79
CA TYR A 318 -19.44 -9.55 -13.78
C TYR A 318 -17.97 -9.39 -13.39
N CYS A 319 -17.58 -9.95 -12.23
CA CYS A 319 -16.19 -9.93 -11.77
C CYS A 319 -15.25 -10.54 -12.81
N TRP A 320 -15.62 -11.68 -13.39
CA TRP A 320 -14.82 -12.31 -14.44
C TRP A 320 -14.64 -11.43 -15.67
N ALA A 321 -15.68 -10.71 -16.09
CA ALA A 321 -15.62 -9.86 -17.28
C ALA A 321 -14.84 -8.55 -17.06
N LYS A 322 -14.92 -7.97 -15.86
CA LYS A 322 -14.43 -6.61 -15.59
C LYS A 322 -13.18 -6.55 -14.71
N LEU A 323 -13.00 -7.53 -13.84
CA LEU A 323 -12.00 -7.51 -12.76
C LEU A 323 -10.97 -8.66 -12.89
N VAL A 324 -11.09 -9.54 -13.87
CA VAL A 324 -10.15 -10.65 -14.13
C VAL A 324 -9.43 -10.45 -15.47
N TYR A 325 -8.14 -10.80 -15.53
CA TYR A 325 -7.41 -10.96 -16.81
C TYR A 325 -7.86 -12.24 -17.53
N ASN A 326 -9.07 -12.22 -18.07
CA ASN A 326 -9.74 -13.41 -18.62
C ASN A 326 -9.36 -13.77 -20.07
N SER A 327 -8.55 -12.96 -20.74
CA SER A 327 -8.12 -13.15 -22.14
C SER A 327 -9.28 -13.46 -23.10
N GLY A 328 -10.46 -12.86 -22.89
CA GLY A 328 -11.65 -13.08 -23.71
C GLY A 328 -12.41 -14.39 -23.43
N MET A 329 -11.94 -15.22 -22.51
CA MET A 329 -12.64 -16.45 -22.11
C MET A 329 -13.92 -16.15 -21.34
N ARG A 330 -14.92 -17.02 -21.47
CA ARG A 330 -16.16 -16.95 -20.68
C ARG A 330 -15.96 -17.54 -19.28
N PHE A 331 -16.69 -17.02 -18.30
CA PHE A 331 -16.71 -17.57 -16.95
C PHE A 331 -17.39 -18.94 -16.94
N MET A 332 -16.76 -19.95 -16.36
CA MET A 332 -17.32 -21.28 -16.17
C MET A 332 -17.63 -21.51 -14.68
N PRO A 333 -18.90 -21.67 -14.28
CA PRO A 333 -19.23 -21.95 -12.89
C PRO A 333 -18.67 -23.32 -12.47
N TRP A 334 -18.23 -23.43 -11.22
CA TRP A 334 -17.77 -24.71 -10.65
C TRP A 334 -18.95 -25.62 -10.29
N TYR A 335 -18.64 -26.89 -10.03
CA TYR A 335 -19.61 -27.91 -9.65
C TYR A 335 -20.45 -27.50 -8.44
N GLN A 336 -21.75 -27.81 -8.48
CA GLN A 336 -22.73 -27.51 -7.42
C GLN A 336 -22.89 -26.01 -7.06
N PHE A 337 -22.64 -25.10 -8.01
CA PHE A 337 -22.76 -23.66 -7.78
C PHE A 337 -24.07 -23.24 -7.10
N ASN A 338 -25.23 -23.71 -7.58
CA ASN A 338 -26.54 -23.33 -7.04
C ASN A 338 -26.71 -23.76 -5.57
N PHE A 339 -26.27 -24.97 -5.22
CA PHE A 339 -26.30 -25.46 -3.84
C PHE A 339 -25.42 -24.61 -2.93
N ASN A 340 -24.21 -24.29 -3.40
CA ASN A 340 -23.24 -23.46 -2.67
C ASN A 340 -23.67 -21.99 -2.53
N PHE A 341 -24.61 -21.53 -3.35
CA PHE A 341 -25.23 -20.20 -3.24
C PHE A 341 -26.40 -20.18 -2.24
N LEU A 342 -27.26 -21.20 -2.28
CA LEU A 342 -28.52 -21.20 -1.52
C LEU A 342 -28.29 -21.13 0.00
N PHE A 343 -27.45 -22.02 0.54
CA PHE A 343 -27.19 -22.09 1.99
C PHE A 343 -26.68 -20.77 2.60
N PRO A 344 -25.60 -20.13 2.11
CA PRO A 344 -25.17 -18.86 2.67
C PRO A 344 -26.18 -17.74 2.44
N ASN A 345 -26.94 -17.76 1.33
CA ASN A 345 -27.93 -16.73 1.05
C ASN A 345 -29.13 -16.79 2.01
N THR A 346 -29.63 -17.99 2.33
CA THR A 346 -30.69 -18.15 3.34
C THR A 346 -30.19 -17.78 4.73
N THR A 347 -28.97 -18.20 5.08
CA THR A 347 -28.35 -17.87 6.38
C THR A 347 -28.21 -16.36 6.56
N LEU A 348 -27.65 -15.66 5.56
CA LEU A 348 -27.48 -14.20 5.64
C LEU A 348 -28.82 -13.47 5.76
N LYS A 349 -29.86 -13.90 5.04
CA LYS A 349 -31.19 -13.31 5.15
C LYS A 349 -31.80 -13.50 6.54
N GLY A 350 -31.62 -14.66 7.15
CA GLY A 350 -32.08 -14.92 8.52
C GLY A 350 -31.24 -14.22 9.61
N ASP A 351 -30.02 -13.80 9.31
CA ASP A 351 -29.16 -13.09 10.26
C ASP A 351 -29.37 -11.57 10.25
N LEU A 352 -29.77 -11.00 9.11
CA LEU A 352 -29.97 -9.56 8.90
C LEU A 352 -31.40 -9.08 9.21
N HIS A 353 -32.38 -9.99 9.19
CA HIS A 353 -33.78 -9.76 9.55
C HIS A 353 -34.11 -10.53 10.82
#